data_AF-A0A935ZC21-F1
#
_entry.id   AF-A0A935ZC21-F1
#
_cell.length_a   1.000
_cell.length_b   1.000
_cell.length_c   1.000
_cell.angle_alpha   90.00
_cell.angle_beta   90.00
_cell.angle_gamma   90.00
#
_symmetry.space_group_name_H-M   'P 1'
#
loop_
_entity.id
_entity.type
_entity.pdbx_description
1 polymer ?
#
loop_
_entity_poly.entity_id
_entity_poly.type
_entity_poly.pdbx_seq_one_letter_code
_entity_poly.pdbx_strand_id
1 'polypeptide(L)'
;MLVLRDALASPRPCPCACHTTLSRADRARGIEAVYVLDDTMRGMGYVPTYELTGDSLFRASQMKNDPTTRVVPVRFGECVYRRLVGSLLHEVLHALFGEVGPANYGIPFGMPYGVPESLPEADEEAYIAPFNLGEACAFVGVWILARHMFRIAWDVRTARDVGTYCFKGGNALVKVPRGFRAVAHLDRSAHEERYYARARALEDTARALFTPEKLDELTTRIRGYAAIGEKRRPKAFARASDVADLVPAKIGRNDPCVCGEPKKYKACCGERTTPYFAPTFVAR
;
A
#
# COMPACT_ATOMS: atom_id res chain seq x y z
N MET A 1 -10.15 -15.24 0.65
CA MET A 1 -9.84 -13.90 0.10
C MET A 1 -11.03 -13.01 0.39
N LEU A 2 -10.82 -11.90 1.08
CA LEU A 2 -11.90 -10.93 1.30
C LEU A 2 -12.00 -10.03 0.07
N VAL A 3 -13.22 -9.79 -0.37
CA VAL A 3 -13.52 -8.74 -1.35
C VAL A 3 -13.79 -7.43 -0.59
N LEU A 4 -13.64 -6.29 -1.25
CA LEU A 4 -13.76 -4.97 -0.60
C LEU A 4 -15.04 -4.81 0.21
N ARG A 5 -16.17 -5.24 -0.36
CA ARG A 5 -17.47 -5.17 0.30
C ARG A 5 -17.46 -5.86 1.67
N ASP A 6 -16.83 -7.03 1.76
CA ASP A 6 -16.78 -7.80 3.00
C ASP A 6 -15.83 -7.14 4.01
N ALA A 7 -14.74 -6.51 3.52
CA ALA A 7 -13.83 -5.71 4.34
C ALA A 7 -14.49 -4.44 4.93
N LEU A 8 -15.52 -3.90 4.29
CA LEU A 8 -16.22 -2.70 4.74
C LEU A 8 -17.52 -2.98 5.52
N ALA A 9 -18.11 -4.17 5.36
CA ALA A 9 -19.42 -4.50 5.94
C ALA A 9 -19.42 -4.67 7.47
N SER A 10 -18.27 -4.98 8.06
CA SER A 10 -18.15 -5.21 9.50
C SER A 10 -16.86 -4.58 10.02
N PRO A 11 -16.81 -3.24 10.17
CA PRO A 11 -15.60 -2.59 10.65
C PRO A 11 -15.25 -3.09 12.05
N ARG A 12 -13.96 -3.22 12.35
CA ARG A 12 -13.46 -3.53 13.69
C ARG A 12 -12.66 -2.34 14.25
N PRO A 13 -12.48 -2.26 15.58
CA PRO A 13 -11.59 -1.26 16.17
C PRO A 13 -10.21 -1.36 15.53
N CYS A 14 -9.72 -0.24 14.99
CA CYS A 14 -8.46 -0.21 14.28
C CYS A 14 -7.36 0.48 15.12
N PRO A 15 -6.07 0.14 14.92
CA PRO A 15 -4.96 0.70 15.70
C PRO A 15 -4.81 2.23 15.62
N CYS A 16 -5.45 2.87 14.66
CA CYS A 16 -5.43 4.32 14.49
C CYS A 16 -6.67 5.03 15.08
N ALA A 17 -7.54 4.28 15.76
CA ALA A 17 -8.75 4.77 16.42
C ALA A 17 -9.69 5.59 15.52
N CYS A 18 -9.69 5.33 14.21
CA CYS A 18 -10.32 6.19 13.21
C CYS A 18 -11.82 6.45 13.44
N HIS A 19 -12.58 5.45 13.93
CA HIS A 19 -14.00 5.62 14.22
C HIS A 19 -14.29 6.59 15.39
N THR A 20 -13.28 6.86 16.22
CA THR A 20 -13.37 7.82 17.33
C THR A 20 -12.74 9.16 16.98
N THR A 21 -11.71 9.18 16.13
CA THR A 21 -10.94 10.40 15.83
C THR A 21 -11.39 11.12 14.56
N LEU A 22 -12.05 10.43 13.62
CA LEU A 22 -12.51 11.02 12.37
C LEU A 22 -14.00 11.35 12.45
N SER A 23 -14.37 12.50 11.89
CA SER A 23 -15.78 12.87 11.76
C SER A 23 -16.52 11.87 10.85
N ARG A 24 -17.85 11.83 10.95
CA ARG A 24 -18.67 11.05 10.01
C ARG A 24 -18.40 11.44 8.55
N ALA A 25 -18.25 12.74 8.28
CA ALA A 25 -17.98 13.24 6.93
C ALA A 25 -16.61 12.77 6.41
N ASP A 26 -15.59 12.79 7.26
CA ASP A 26 -14.25 12.27 6.91
C ASP A 26 -14.31 10.76 6.63
N ARG A 27 -15.04 10.01 7.45
CA ARG A 27 -15.23 8.58 7.20
C ARG A 27 -15.90 8.31 5.85
N ALA A 28 -16.98 9.03 5.52
CA ALA A 28 -17.63 8.89 4.21
C ALA A 28 -16.67 9.20 3.06
N ARG A 29 -15.92 10.30 3.15
CA ARG A 29 -14.91 10.70 2.16
C ARG A 29 -13.80 9.65 2.00
N GLY A 30 -13.37 9.02 3.10
CA GLY A 30 -12.43 7.91 3.06
C GLY A 30 -12.99 6.67 2.35
N ILE A 31 -14.27 6.33 2.56
CA ILE A 31 -14.93 5.23 1.85
C ILE A 31 -15.07 5.53 0.36
N GLU A 32 -15.43 6.76 -0.02
CA GLU A 32 -15.47 7.19 -1.43
C GLU A 32 -14.11 7.04 -2.10
N ALA A 33 -13.03 7.45 -1.41
CA ALA A 33 -11.68 7.25 -1.91
C ALA A 33 -11.36 5.77 -2.13
N VAL A 34 -11.70 4.90 -1.18
CA VAL A 34 -11.52 3.44 -1.31
C VAL A 34 -12.29 2.88 -2.52
N TYR A 35 -13.52 3.32 -2.76
CA TYR A 35 -14.31 2.88 -3.93
C TYR A 35 -13.64 3.29 -5.23
N VAL A 36 -13.27 4.57 -5.36
CA VAL A 36 -12.60 5.08 -6.56
C VAL A 36 -11.30 4.30 -6.81
N LEU A 37 -10.50 4.05 -5.79
CA LEU A 37 -9.22 3.37 -5.95
C LEU A 37 -9.38 1.87 -6.27
N ASP A 38 -10.32 1.15 -5.66
CA ASP A 38 -10.64 -0.24 -6.05
C ASP A 38 -11.09 -0.31 -7.51
N ASP A 39 -11.96 0.61 -7.94
CA ASP A 39 -12.38 0.68 -9.32
C ASP A 39 -11.23 1.04 -10.26
N THR A 40 -10.36 1.98 -9.89
CA THR A 40 -9.17 2.31 -10.70
C THR A 40 -8.33 1.05 -10.97
N MET A 41 -8.06 0.25 -9.93
CA MET A 41 -7.31 -1.00 -10.09
C MET A 41 -8.05 -2.00 -11.00
N ARG A 42 -9.38 -2.15 -10.83
CA ARG A 42 -10.20 -3.00 -11.73
C ARG A 42 -10.20 -2.49 -13.18
N GLY A 43 -10.22 -1.17 -13.37
CA GLY A 43 -10.15 -0.52 -14.67
C GLY A 43 -8.85 -0.82 -15.39
N MET A 44 -7.74 -0.84 -14.64
CA MET A 44 -6.42 -1.25 -15.11
C MET A 44 -6.27 -2.76 -15.34
N GLY A 45 -7.30 -3.57 -15.03
CA GLY A 45 -7.30 -5.02 -15.24
C GLY A 45 -6.82 -5.83 -14.03
N TYR A 46 -6.66 -5.19 -12.87
CA TYR A 46 -6.28 -5.85 -11.63
C TYR A 46 -7.48 -6.32 -10.82
N VAL A 47 -7.24 -7.29 -9.94
CA VAL A 47 -8.21 -7.81 -8.97
C VAL A 47 -7.67 -7.54 -7.56
N PRO A 48 -8.12 -6.44 -6.92
CA PRO A 48 -7.80 -6.18 -5.52
C PRO A 48 -8.28 -7.31 -4.62
N THR A 49 -7.37 -7.80 -3.78
CA THR A 49 -7.61 -8.82 -2.77
C THR A 49 -7.24 -8.25 -1.42
N TYR A 50 -8.17 -8.28 -0.47
CA TYR A 50 -8.01 -7.57 0.79
C TYR A 50 -7.51 -8.54 1.85
N GLU A 51 -6.34 -8.22 2.42
CA GLU A 51 -5.71 -9.00 3.48
C GLU A 51 -5.79 -8.24 4.80
N LEU A 52 -6.55 -8.78 5.75
CA LEU A 52 -6.63 -8.27 7.12
C LEU A 52 -5.35 -8.57 7.90
N THR A 53 -4.75 -9.74 7.65
CA THR A 53 -3.60 -10.27 8.41
C THR A 53 -2.57 -10.92 7.51
N GLY A 54 -1.30 -10.54 7.68
CA GLY A 54 -0.13 -11.18 7.09
C GLY A 54 0.14 -10.91 5.60
N ASP A 55 1.25 -11.46 5.13
CA ASP A 55 1.71 -11.41 3.72
C ASP A 55 1.38 -12.72 2.97
N SER A 56 0.44 -13.55 3.46
CA SER A 56 0.36 -14.95 3.02
C SER A 56 0.02 -15.11 1.54
N LEU A 57 -0.93 -14.33 1.01
CA LEU A 57 -1.29 -14.38 -0.41
C LEU A 57 -0.24 -13.69 -1.27
N PHE A 58 0.33 -12.59 -0.78
CA PHE A 58 1.46 -11.92 -1.44
C PHE A 58 2.67 -12.86 -1.59
N ARG A 59 3.07 -13.55 -0.52
CA ARG A 59 4.17 -14.53 -0.58
C ARG A 59 3.80 -15.71 -1.48
N ALA A 60 2.56 -16.19 -1.43
CA ALA A 60 2.11 -17.27 -2.31
C ALA A 60 2.13 -16.86 -3.80
N SER A 61 1.75 -15.62 -4.15
CA SER A 61 1.81 -15.14 -5.53
C SER A 61 3.25 -14.95 -6.00
N GLN A 62 4.13 -14.38 -5.16
CA GLN A 62 5.56 -14.27 -5.43
C GLN A 62 6.19 -15.62 -5.75
N MET A 63 5.86 -16.66 -4.97
CA MET A 63 6.40 -18.01 -5.16
C MET A 63 5.89 -18.69 -6.45
N LYS A 64 4.69 -18.36 -6.92
CA LYS A 64 4.14 -18.93 -8.16
C LYS A 64 4.76 -18.34 -9.42
N ASN A 65 5.30 -17.13 -9.34
CA ASN A 65 6.06 -16.53 -10.43
C ASN A 65 5.27 -16.42 -11.76
N ASP A 66 3.95 -16.30 -11.68
CA ASP A 66 3.05 -16.29 -12.84
C ASP A 66 2.89 -14.85 -13.37
N PRO A 67 3.42 -14.54 -14.57
CA PRO A 67 3.38 -13.20 -15.15
C PRO A 67 1.96 -12.76 -15.56
N THR A 68 0.99 -13.68 -15.59
CA THR A 68 -0.42 -13.40 -15.88
C THR A 68 -1.22 -13.04 -14.64
N THR A 69 -0.65 -13.24 -13.43
CA THR A 69 -1.32 -12.87 -12.19
C THR A 69 -1.54 -11.35 -12.15
N ARG A 70 -2.78 -10.96 -11.88
CA ARG A 70 -3.21 -9.55 -11.74
C ARG A 70 -3.88 -9.32 -10.39
N VAL A 71 -3.42 -10.00 -9.34
CA VAL A 71 -3.96 -9.88 -7.98
C VAL A 71 -3.17 -8.86 -7.19
N VAL A 72 -3.87 -8.01 -6.44
CA VAL A 72 -3.28 -6.92 -5.63
C VAL A 72 -3.60 -7.14 -4.15
N PRO A 73 -2.66 -7.62 -3.33
CA PRO A 73 -2.91 -7.87 -1.91
C PRO A 73 -2.84 -6.57 -1.11
N VAL A 74 -4.00 -6.03 -0.73
CA VAL A 74 -4.09 -4.77 0.00
C VAL A 74 -4.13 -5.02 1.50
N ARG A 75 -3.12 -4.51 2.20
CA ARG A 75 -2.91 -4.70 3.65
C ARG A 75 -3.37 -3.46 4.41
N PHE A 76 -4.18 -3.65 5.45
CA PHE A 76 -4.66 -2.51 6.22
C PHE A 76 -4.85 -2.73 7.72
N GLY A 77 -4.76 -3.97 8.21
CA GLY A 77 -4.86 -4.25 9.65
C GLY A 77 -6.10 -3.63 10.27
N GLU A 78 -7.28 -3.85 9.67
CA GLU A 78 -8.57 -3.29 10.09
C GLU A 78 -8.67 -1.75 10.03
N CYS A 79 -7.62 -1.03 9.63
CA CYS A 79 -7.61 0.41 9.52
C CYS A 79 -7.99 0.88 8.11
N VAL A 80 -9.30 0.95 7.84
CA VAL A 80 -9.84 1.41 6.55
C VAL A 80 -9.33 2.83 6.19
N TYR A 81 -9.46 3.79 7.10
CA TYR A 81 -9.32 5.20 6.72
C TYR A 81 -7.88 5.69 6.57
N ARG A 82 -6.95 5.22 7.41
CA ARG A 82 -5.54 5.61 7.30
C ARG A 82 -4.77 4.60 6.45
N ARG A 83 -4.89 3.30 6.72
CA ARG A 83 -4.06 2.28 6.05
C ARG A 83 -4.66 1.73 4.76
N LEU A 84 -5.96 1.46 4.67
CA LEU A 84 -6.54 0.91 3.43
C LEU A 84 -6.52 1.96 2.32
N VAL A 85 -6.95 3.19 2.62
CA VAL A 85 -6.82 4.33 1.69
C VAL A 85 -5.37 4.49 1.23
N GLY A 86 -4.42 4.60 2.18
CA GLY A 86 -3.02 4.81 1.84
C GLY A 86 -2.40 3.66 1.05
N SER A 87 -2.74 2.41 1.38
CA SER A 87 -2.23 1.24 0.65
C SER A 87 -2.82 1.12 -0.75
N LEU A 88 -4.13 1.34 -0.94
CA LEU A 88 -4.72 1.38 -2.29
C LEU A 88 -4.14 2.49 -3.14
N LEU A 89 -3.93 3.67 -2.56
CA LEU A 89 -3.39 4.81 -3.29
C LEU A 89 -1.94 4.59 -3.70
N HIS A 90 -1.14 4.00 -2.83
CA HIS A 90 0.24 3.58 -3.12
C HIS A 90 0.29 2.65 -4.34
N GLU A 91 -0.68 1.75 -4.43
CA GLU A 91 -0.75 0.74 -5.49
C GLU A 91 -1.21 1.28 -6.82
N VAL A 92 -2.19 2.16 -6.79
CA VAL A 92 -2.58 2.95 -7.96
C VAL A 92 -1.40 3.77 -8.46
N LEU A 93 -0.63 4.40 -7.56
CA LEU A 93 0.56 5.16 -7.94
C LEU A 93 1.64 4.27 -8.55
N HIS A 94 1.89 3.08 -8.00
CA HIS A 94 2.78 2.11 -8.65
C HIS A 94 2.32 1.77 -10.07
N ALA A 95 1.02 1.55 -10.29
CA ALA A 95 0.50 1.25 -11.62
C ALA A 95 0.56 2.45 -12.59
N LEU A 96 0.56 3.69 -12.07
CA LEU A 96 0.61 4.91 -12.89
C LEU A 96 2.03 5.36 -13.22
N PHE A 97 3.00 5.12 -12.33
CA PHE A 97 4.40 5.51 -12.46
C PHE A 97 5.33 4.37 -12.89
N GLY A 98 4.95 3.11 -12.65
CA GLY A 98 5.72 1.94 -13.03
C GLY A 98 5.46 1.50 -14.48
N GLU A 99 6.41 0.75 -15.04
CA GLU A 99 6.22 0.09 -16.33
C GLU A 99 5.36 -1.17 -16.18
N VAL A 100 4.32 -1.29 -17.00
CA VAL A 100 3.39 -2.44 -17.08
C VAL A 100 3.90 -3.57 -18.00
N GLY A 101 5.20 -3.59 -18.29
CA GLY A 101 5.87 -4.57 -19.15
C GLY A 101 5.93 -6.00 -18.58
N PRO A 102 6.34 -6.99 -19.39
CA PRO A 102 6.30 -8.40 -18.98
C PRO A 102 7.29 -8.68 -17.84
N ALA A 103 6.73 -9.27 -16.77
CA ALA A 103 7.41 -9.84 -15.60
C ALA A 103 8.23 -8.84 -14.76
N ASN A 104 7.58 -7.79 -14.27
CA ASN A 104 8.00 -7.18 -13.02
C ASN A 104 7.34 -7.98 -11.88
N TYR A 105 8.11 -8.79 -11.14
CA TYR A 105 7.65 -9.72 -10.10
C TYR A 105 7.14 -9.03 -8.81
N GLY A 106 6.34 -7.98 -8.99
CA GLY A 106 5.86 -7.09 -7.95
C GLY A 106 5.15 -5.89 -8.57
N ILE A 107 4.12 -6.11 -9.39
CA ILE A 107 3.13 -5.05 -9.61
C ILE A 107 1.71 -5.51 -9.30
N PRO A 108 1.00 -4.70 -8.49
CA PRO A 108 1.47 -3.47 -7.87
C PRO A 108 2.09 -3.86 -6.52
N PHE A 109 3.37 -3.59 -6.35
CA PHE A 109 4.13 -3.50 -5.09
C PHE A 109 5.57 -3.94 -5.34
N GLY A 110 6.41 -2.94 -5.51
CA GLY A 110 7.81 -3.05 -5.18
C GLY A 110 8.67 -3.44 -6.36
N MET A 111 9.68 -2.60 -6.52
CA MET A 111 11.00 -2.82 -7.09
C MET A 111 11.38 -4.26 -7.49
N PRO A 112 12.28 -4.42 -8.48
CA PRO A 112 12.94 -5.68 -8.72
C PRO A 112 13.64 -6.06 -7.43
N TYR A 113 13.05 -7.02 -6.73
CA TYR A 113 13.65 -7.62 -5.55
C TYR A 113 14.90 -8.44 -5.92
N GLY A 114 15.11 -8.67 -7.22
CA GLY A 114 16.30 -9.26 -7.79
C GLY A 114 16.72 -8.52 -9.06
N VAL A 115 18.03 -8.47 -9.29
CA VAL A 115 18.62 -8.03 -10.56
C VAL A 115 18.90 -9.29 -11.39
N PRO A 116 18.77 -9.28 -12.73
CA PRO A 116 19.15 -10.45 -13.54
C PRO A 116 20.59 -10.87 -13.29
N GLU A 117 20.86 -12.18 -13.18
CA GLU A 117 22.23 -12.71 -13.03
C GLU A 117 23.12 -12.37 -14.23
N SER A 118 22.51 -12.14 -15.40
CA SER A 118 23.22 -11.70 -16.61
C SER A 118 23.64 -10.23 -16.60
N LEU A 119 23.10 -9.41 -15.69
CA LEU A 119 23.44 -8.00 -15.58
C LEU A 119 24.73 -7.84 -14.75
N PRO A 120 25.78 -7.19 -15.30
CA PRO A 120 27.00 -6.89 -14.55
C PRO A 120 26.73 -6.14 -13.25
N GLU A 121 27.53 -6.39 -12.21
CA GLU A 121 27.38 -5.69 -10.92
C GLU A 121 27.59 -4.17 -11.02
N ALA A 122 28.35 -3.71 -12.01
CA ALA A 122 28.58 -2.28 -12.25
C ALA A 122 27.31 -1.56 -12.74
N ASP A 123 26.39 -2.29 -13.39
CA ASP A 123 25.17 -1.73 -13.98
C ASP A 123 23.96 -1.85 -13.04
N GLU A 124 24.14 -2.44 -11.86
CA GLU A 124 23.08 -2.73 -10.89
C GLU A 124 22.32 -1.48 -10.45
N GLU A 125 23.03 -0.42 -10.07
CA GLU A 125 22.38 0.79 -9.56
C GLU A 125 21.57 1.49 -10.65
N ALA A 126 22.08 1.52 -11.89
CA ALA A 126 21.36 2.07 -13.04
C ALA A 126 20.10 1.26 -13.36
N TYR A 127 20.17 -0.07 -13.27
CA TYR A 127 19.03 -0.94 -13.43
C TYR A 127 17.95 -0.71 -12.35
N ILE A 128 18.35 -0.54 -11.09
CA ILE A 128 17.42 -0.37 -9.96
C ILE A 128 16.80 1.04 -9.93
N ALA A 129 17.52 2.06 -10.39
CA ALA A 129 17.12 3.47 -10.29
C ALA A 129 15.67 3.79 -10.69
N PRO A 130 15.16 3.38 -11.87
CA PRO A 130 13.78 3.69 -12.27
C PRO A 130 12.74 3.08 -11.32
N PHE A 131 13.04 1.92 -10.72
CA PHE A 131 12.13 1.27 -9.80
C PHE A 131 12.13 1.91 -8.41
N ASN A 132 13.30 2.34 -7.93
CA ASN A 132 13.42 3.16 -6.73
C ASN A 132 12.65 4.47 -6.89
N LEU A 133 12.72 5.10 -8.08
CA LEU A 133 11.93 6.30 -8.37
C LEU A 133 10.43 6.00 -8.38
N GLY A 134 10.01 4.89 -9.00
CA GLY A 134 8.61 4.45 -8.98
C GLY A 134 8.07 4.21 -7.56
N GLU A 135 8.83 3.55 -6.70
CA GLU A 135 8.52 3.40 -5.26
C GLU A 135 8.46 4.77 -4.57
N ALA A 136 9.42 5.65 -4.82
CA ALA A 136 9.44 6.97 -4.20
C ALA A 136 8.20 7.78 -4.59
N CYS A 137 7.79 7.75 -5.86
CA CYS A 137 6.55 8.33 -6.35
C CYS A 137 5.32 7.71 -5.66
N ALA A 138 5.29 6.39 -5.49
CA ALA A 138 4.20 5.70 -4.79
C ALA A 138 4.15 6.04 -3.30
N PHE A 139 5.29 6.14 -2.62
CA PHE A 139 5.36 6.46 -1.20
C PHE A 139 5.01 7.91 -0.91
N VAL A 140 5.67 8.85 -1.60
CA VAL A 140 5.45 10.29 -1.44
C VAL A 140 4.06 10.71 -1.95
N GLY A 141 3.66 10.18 -3.11
CA GLY A 141 2.46 10.57 -3.81
C GLY A 141 1.16 10.24 -3.06
N VAL A 142 1.17 9.24 -2.17
CA VAL A 142 0.01 8.88 -1.33
C VAL A 142 -0.54 10.09 -0.61
N TRP A 143 0.34 10.86 0.01
CA TRP A 143 -0.05 12.04 0.77
C TRP A 143 -0.53 13.18 -0.10
N ILE A 144 0.16 13.40 -1.22
CA ILE A 144 -0.10 14.50 -2.14
C ILE A 144 -1.45 14.27 -2.82
N LEU A 145 -1.70 13.08 -3.37
CA LEU A 145 -2.96 12.76 -4.03
C LEU A 145 -4.12 12.61 -3.07
N ALA A 146 -3.93 12.06 -1.86
CA ALA A 146 -5.01 11.98 -0.86
C ALA A 146 -5.58 13.38 -0.56
N ARG A 147 -4.70 14.37 -0.39
CA ARG A 147 -5.10 15.77 -0.18
C ARG A 147 -5.67 16.41 -1.44
N HIS A 148 -4.98 16.28 -2.57
CA HIS A 148 -5.35 16.96 -3.81
C HIS A 148 -6.65 16.41 -4.40
N MET A 149 -6.73 15.09 -4.62
CA MET A 149 -7.83 14.45 -5.32
C MET A 149 -9.03 14.22 -4.40
N PHE A 150 -8.80 13.66 -3.21
CA PHE A 150 -9.87 13.21 -2.32
C PHE A 150 -10.21 14.22 -1.21
N ARG A 151 -9.46 15.31 -1.08
CA ARG A 151 -9.63 16.32 -0.01
C ARG A 151 -9.52 15.71 1.39
N ILE A 152 -8.67 14.71 1.52
CA ILE A 152 -8.38 14.03 2.79
C ILE A 152 -7.35 14.85 3.57
N ALA A 153 -7.75 15.40 4.72
CA ALA A 153 -6.87 16.20 5.57
C ALA A 153 -6.19 15.40 6.69
N TRP A 154 -6.68 14.20 6.99
CA TRP A 154 -6.11 13.35 8.04
C TRP A 154 -4.92 12.52 7.53
N ASP A 155 -4.11 12.05 8.48
CA ASP A 155 -2.98 11.18 8.20
C ASP A 155 -3.35 9.86 7.49
N VAL A 156 -2.79 9.59 6.30
CA VAL A 156 -2.91 8.33 5.54
C VAL A 156 -1.57 7.60 5.52
N ARG A 157 -1.59 6.28 5.66
CA ARG A 157 -0.40 5.46 5.86
C ARG A 157 -0.32 4.37 4.81
N THR A 158 0.87 4.14 4.30
CA THR A 158 1.16 2.94 3.50
C THR A 158 1.34 1.74 4.45
N ALA A 159 1.67 0.57 3.90
CA ALA A 159 1.90 -0.63 4.71
C ALA A 159 3.04 -0.45 5.73
N ARG A 160 4.07 0.32 5.38
CA ARG A 160 5.26 0.62 6.19
C ARG A 160 5.36 2.13 6.42
N ASP A 161 5.91 2.53 7.56
CA ASP A 161 6.09 3.96 7.86
C ASP A 161 7.29 4.59 7.10
N VAL A 162 7.91 3.84 6.19
CA VAL A 162 9.05 4.24 5.36
C VAL A 162 8.92 3.65 3.95
N GLY A 163 9.47 4.33 2.94
CA GLY A 163 9.60 3.78 1.59
C GLY A 163 10.57 2.60 1.56
N THR A 164 10.30 1.59 0.73
CA THR A 164 11.17 0.41 0.63
C THR A 164 12.06 0.55 -0.58
N TYR A 165 13.35 0.86 -0.40
CA TYR A 165 14.29 1.14 -1.49
C TYR A 165 15.41 0.09 -1.59
N CYS A 166 15.85 -0.19 -2.82
CA CYS A 166 16.92 -1.12 -3.16
C CYS A 166 18.24 -0.36 -3.27
N PHE A 167 19.25 -0.75 -2.48
CA PHE A 167 20.55 -0.07 -2.44
C PHE A 167 21.66 -1.08 -2.21
N LYS A 168 22.72 -0.99 -3.01
CA LYS A 168 23.92 -1.84 -2.86
C LYS A 168 24.49 -1.75 -1.44
N GLY A 169 24.84 -2.90 -0.86
CA GLY A 169 25.57 -3.02 0.42
C GLY A 169 24.74 -3.14 1.70
N GLY A 170 23.42 -3.29 1.60
CA GLY A 170 22.55 -3.73 2.70
C GLY A 170 22.25 -5.25 2.72
N ASN A 171 21.22 -5.65 3.46
CA ASN A 171 20.80 -7.06 3.55
C ASN A 171 19.74 -7.39 2.49
N ALA A 172 19.81 -8.57 1.87
CA ALA A 172 18.74 -9.05 1.01
C ALA A 172 17.50 -9.36 1.85
N LEU A 173 16.37 -8.70 1.56
CA LEU A 173 15.14 -8.82 2.37
C LEU A 173 14.21 -9.95 1.94
N VAL A 174 14.39 -10.46 0.71
CA VAL A 174 13.48 -11.46 0.13
C VAL A 174 14.24 -12.45 -0.74
N LYS A 175 13.70 -13.67 -0.84
CA LYS A 175 14.16 -14.64 -1.82
C LYS A 175 13.76 -14.17 -3.22
N VAL A 176 14.63 -14.42 -4.19
CA VAL A 176 14.40 -14.09 -5.61
C VAL A 176 14.27 -15.38 -6.45
N PRO A 177 13.55 -15.33 -7.58
CA PRO A 177 13.47 -16.45 -8.51
C PRO A 177 14.83 -16.84 -9.10
N ARG A 178 14.92 -18.05 -9.66
CA ARG A 178 16.10 -18.49 -10.42
C ARG A 178 16.40 -17.53 -11.58
N GLY A 179 17.67 -17.23 -11.82
CA GLY A 179 18.11 -16.30 -12.86
C GLY A 179 18.17 -14.84 -12.38
N PHE A 180 17.86 -14.59 -11.12
CA PHE A 180 18.01 -13.29 -10.47
C PHE A 180 18.90 -13.42 -9.24
N ARG A 181 19.73 -12.41 -9.03
CA ARG A 181 20.52 -12.20 -7.80
C ARG A 181 19.79 -11.24 -6.88
N ALA A 182 19.75 -11.55 -5.59
CA ALA A 182 19.03 -10.75 -4.62
C ALA A 182 19.64 -9.37 -4.46
N VAL A 183 18.79 -8.35 -4.41
CA VAL A 183 19.24 -6.97 -4.20
C VAL A 183 19.26 -6.66 -2.71
N ALA A 184 20.36 -6.09 -2.28
CA ALA A 184 20.52 -5.58 -0.94
C ALA A 184 19.58 -4.38 -0.68
N HIS A 185 19.01 -4.29 0.52
CA HIS A 185 18.24 -3.13 0.95
C HIS A 185 18.90 -2.54 2.18
N LEU A 186 18.98 -1.21 2.23
CA LEU A 186 19.28 -0.54 3.49
C LEU A 186 18.01 -0.55 4.33
N ASP A 187 18.10 -1.10 5.53
CA ASP A 187 17.04 -1.07 6.51
C ASP A 187 17.33 0.05 7.52
N ARG A 188 16.32 0.85 7.89
CA ARG A 188 16.49 1.94 8.87
C ARG A 188 17.05 1.47 10.20
N SER A 189 16.76 0.23 10.60
CA SER A 189 17.18 -0.35 11.88
C SER A 189 18.64 -0.81 11.85
N ALA A 190 19.17 -1.16 10.68
CA ALA A 190 20.55 -1.62 10.51
C ALA A 190 21.49 -0.54 9.94
N HIS A 191 20.95 0.43 9.18
CA HIS A 191 21.70 1.39 8.37
C HIS A 191 21.01 2.76 8.31
N GLU A 192 20.55 3.29 9.46
CA GLU A 192 19.71 4.49 9.55
C GLU A 192 20.23 5.69 8.74
N GLU A 193 21.47 6.12 9.01
CA GLU A 193 22.06 7.31 8.39
C GLU A 193 22.17 7.15 6.87
N ARG A 194 22.71 6.02 6.40
CA ARG A 194 22.86 5.73 4.97
C ARG A 194 21.50 5.59 4.28
N TYR A 195 20.52 5.00 4.96
CA TYR A 195 19.16 4.87 4.46
C TYR A 195 18.56 6.26 4.23
N TYR A 196 18.54 7.12 5.25
CA TYR A 196 17.92 8.44 5.13
C TYR A 196 18.65 9.33 4.13
N ALA A 197 19.98 9.30 4.07
CA ALA A 197 20.74 10.09 3.10
C ALA A 197 20.33 9.77 1.64
N ARG A 198 20.16 8.48 1.30
CA ARG A 198 19.77 8.07 -0.06
C ARG A 198 18.28 8.17 -0.31
N ALA A 199 17.45 7.79 0.66
CA ALA A 199 15.99 7.83 0.55
C ALA A 199 15.48 9.26 0.38
N ARG A 200 16.03 10.23 1.12
CA ARG A 200 15.59 11.63 1.03
C ARG A 200 15.78 12.22 -0.36
N ALA A 201 16.94 12.02 -0.99
CA ALA A 201 17.18 12.49 -2.34
C ALA A 201 16.18 11.91 -3.37
N LEU A 202 15.82 10.62 -3.23
CA LEU A 202 14.79 9.99 -4.05
C LEU A 202 13.41 10.56 -3.77
N GLU A 203 13.04 10.73 -2.50
CA GLU A 203 11.76 11.31 -2.10
C GLU A 203 11.62 12.76 -2.60
N ASP A 204 12.67 13.57 -2.53
CA ASP A 204 12.66 14.95 -3.02
C ASP A 204 12.53 15.01 -4.54
N THR A 205 13.23 14.13 -5.25
CA THR A 205 13.07 13.95 -6.70
C THR A 205 11.63 13.57 -7.03
N ALA A 206 11.05 12.61 -6.30
CA ALA A 206 9.67 12.20 -6.50
C ALA A 206 8.68 13.33 -6.19
N ARG A 207 8.86 14.11 -5.12
CA ARG A 207 8.03 15.29 -4.79
C ARG A 207 8.01 16.29 -5.93
N ALA A 208 9.16 16.57 -6.54
CA ALA A 208 9.28 17.50 -7.65
C ALA A 208 8.47 17.09 -8.90
N LEU A 209 8.17 15.80 -9.07
CA LEU A 209 7.35 15.30 -10.17
C LEU A 209 5.86 15.61 -10.00
N PHE A 210 5.37 15.84 -8.77
CA PHE A 210 3.95 16.14 -8.51
C PHE A 210 3.63 17.63 -8.68
N THR A 211 3.90 18.16 -9.89
CA THR A 211 3.45 19.50 -10.27
C THR A 211 1.92 19.58 -10.34
N PRO A 212 1.31 20.77 -10.32
CA PRO A 212 -0.14 20.92 -10.50
C PRO A 212 -0.67 20.20 -11.74
N GLU A 213 0.02 20.34 -12.88
CA GLU A 213 -0.36 19.70 -14.15
C GLU A 213 -0.27 18.17 -14.05
N LYS A 214 0.76 17.66 -13.36
CA LYS A 214 0.89 16.22 -13.13
C LYS A 214 -0.21 15.69 -12.23
N LEU A 215 -0.62 16.45 -11.22
CA LEU A 215 -1.72 16.07 -10.32
C LEU A 215 -3.06 16.02 -11.06
N ASP A 216 -3.31 16.96 -11.97
CA ASP A 216 -4.49 16.96 -12.82
C ASP A 216 -4.49 15.79 -13.82
N GLU A 217 -3.34 15.50 -14.44
CA GLU A 217 -3.13 14.32 -15.30
C GLU A 217 -3.44 13.03 -14.54
N LEU A 218 -2.84 12.84 -13.36
CA LEU A 218 -3.03 11.64 -12.54
C LEU A 218 -4.49 11.53 -12.09
N THR A 219 -5.10 12.61 -11.63
CA THR A 219 -6.52 12.63 -11.23
C THR A 219 -7.43 12.22 -12.39
N THR A 220 -7.16 12.73 -13.59
CA THR A 220 -7.91 12.39 -14.81
C THR A 220 -7.75 10.91 -15.15
N ARG A 221 -6.53 10.37 -15.12
CA ARG A 221 -6.27 8.95 -15.36
C ARG A 221 -6.97 8.06 -14.34
N ILE A 222 -6.87 8.38 -13.04
CA ILE A 222 -7.52 7.62 -11.96
C ILE A 222 -9.03 7.58 -12.18
N ARG A 223 -9.67 8.72 -12.47
CA ARG A 223 -11.11 8.79 -12.75
C ARG A 223 -11.50 8.02 -14.00
N GLY A 224 -10.70 8.10 -15.07
CA GLY A 224 -10.92 7.35 -16.30
C GLY A 224 -10.93 5.84 -16.08
N TYR A 225 -9.92 5.32 -15.36
CA TYR A 225 -9.88 3.90 -15.00
C TYR A 225 -10.98 3.52 -14.01
N ALA A 226 -11.31 4.38 -13.04
CA ALA A 226 -12.40 4.13 -12.09
C ALA A 226 -13.75 3.94 -12.82
N ALA A 227 -14.05 4.77 -13.82
CA ALA A 227 -15.27 4.62 -14.62
C ALA A 227 -15.33 3.29 -15.40
N ILE A 228 -14.17 2.74 -15.79
CA ILE A 228 -14.08 1.40 -16.42
C ILE A 228 -14.28 0.32 -15.35
N GLY A 229 -13.61 0.43 -14.21
CA GLY A 229 -13.63 -0.58 -13.16
C GLY A 229 -14.95 -0.67 -12.41
N GLU A 230 -15.68 0.44 -12.28
CA GLU A 230 -17.03 0.46 -11.70
C GLU A 230 -17.96 -0.53 -12.43
N LYS A 231 -17.88 -0.57 -13.76
CA LYS A 231 -18.66 -1.51 -14.61
C LYS A 231 -18.22 -2.97 -14.43
N ARG A 232 -17.02 -3.20 -13.89
CA ARG A 232 -16.44 -4.53 -13.62
C ARG A 232 -16.62 -4.96 -12.17
N ARG A 233 -17.33 -4.19 -11.34
CA ARG A 233 -17.62 -4.57 -9.96
C ARG A 233 -18.44 -5.87 -9.95
N PRO A 234 -18.07 -6.86 -9.12
CA PRO A 234 -18.87 -8.08 -8.98
C PRO A 234 -20.23 -7.79 -8.32
N LYS A 235 -20.30 -6.77 -7.46
CA LYS A 235 -21.51 -6.31 -6.76
C LYS A 235 -21.43 -4.81 -6.54
N ALA A 236 -22.59 -4.15 -6.52
CA ALA A 236 -22.68 -2.74 -6.17
C ALA A 236 -22.21 -2.51 -4.72
N PHE A 237 -21.53 -1.39 -4.50
CA PHE A 237 -21.16 -0.96 -3.16
C PHE A 237 -22.33 -0.22 -2.50
N ALA A 238 -22.44 -0.33 -1.18
CA ALA A 238 -23.35 0.50 -0.40
C ALA A 238 -22.92 1.97 -0.48
N ARG A 239 -23.82 2.92 -0.23
CA ARG A 239 -23.45 4.33 -0.22
C ARG A 239 -22.38 4.57 0.84
N ALA A 240 -21.40 5.39 0.52
CA ALA A 240 -20.30 5.69 1.45
C ALA A 240 -20.79 6.27 2.78
N SER A 241 -21.87 7.05 2.76
CA SER A 241 -22.54 7.54 3.97
C SER A 241 -23.03 6.43 4.89
N ASP A 242 -23.59 5.37 4.32
CA ASP A 242 -24.19 4.27 5.07
C ASP A 242 -23.09 3.42 5.71
N VAL A 243 -22.00 3.19 4.96
CA VAL A 243 -20.80 2.51 5.49
C VAL A 243 -20.13 3.35 6.58
N ALA A 244 -20.11 4.69 6.43
CA ALA A 244 -19.56 5.60 7.43
C ALA A 244 -20.36 5.61 8.74
N ASP A 245 -21.63 5.23 8.72
CA ASP A 245 -22.47 5.10 9.93
C ASP A 245 -22.26 3.80 10.68
N LEU A 246 -21.57 2.82 10.08
CA LEU A 246 -21.29 1.56 10.75
C LEU A 246 -20.44 1.77 12.01
N VAL A 247 -20.90 1.13 13.09
CA VAL A 247 -20.21 1.09 14.37
C VAL A 247 -19.28 -0.13 14.38
N PRO A 248 -18.02 0.02 14.84
CA PRO A 248 -17.11 -1.10 14.91
C PRO A 248 -17.64 -2.24 15.79
N ALA A 249 -17.63 -3.46 15.27
CA ALA A 249 -17.98 -4.63 16.05
C ALA A 249 -16.96 -4.86 17.18
N LYS A 250 -17.44 -5.28 18.35
CA LYS A 250 -16.57 -5.64 19.47
C LYS A 250 -15.65 -6.80 19.06
N ILE A 251 -14.35 -6.67 19.30
CA ILE A 251 -13.40 -7.75 19.02
C ILE A 251 -13.53 -8.89 20.02
N GLY A 252 -13.71 -10.09 19.51
CA GLY A 252 -13.68 -11.34 20.28
C GLY A 252 -12.25 -11.77 20.61
N ARG A 253 -12.08 -12.42 21.76
CA ARG A 253 -10.76 -12.92 22.22
C ARG A 253 -10.07 -13.85 21.22
N ASN A 254 -10.84 -14.64 20.47
CA ASN A 254 -10.32 -15.62 19.51
C ASN A 254 -10.28 -15.09 18.06
N ASP A 255 -10.73 -13.86 17.81
CA ASP A 255 -10.72 -13.26 16.48
C ASP A 255 -9.29 -12.98 16.00
N PRO A 256 -9.05 -12.87 14.68
CA PRO A 256 -7.76 -12.40 14.17
C PRO A 256 -7.40 -11.04 14.74
N CYS A 257 -6.12 -10.83 15.09
CA CYS A 257 -5.68 -9.60 15.72
C CYS A 257 -5.77 -8.39 14.78
N VAL A 258 -6.23 -7.25 15.32
CA VAL A 258 -6.40 -5.99 14.56
C VAL A 258 -5.09 -5.31 14.17
N CYS A 259 -3.94 -5.74 14.70
CA CYS A 259 -2.65 -5.18 14.29
C CYS A 259 -2.10 -5.78 12.98
N GLY A 260 -2.82 -6.72 12.35
CA GLY A 260 -2.38 -7.39 11.11
C GLY A 260 -1.46 -8.59 11.32
N GLU A 261 -1.07 -8.87 12.57
CA GLU A 261 -0.35 -10.10 12.93
C GLU A 261 -1.22 -11.34 12.70
N PRO A 262 -0.68 -12.46 12.20
CA PRO A 262 -1.43 -13.70 11.98
C PRO A 262 -1.67 -14.47 13.29
N LYS A 263 -2.02 -13.77 14.38
CA LYS A 263 -2.29 -14.32 15.71
C LYS A 263 -3.73 -14.01 16.13
N LYS A 264 -4.28 -14.82 17.06
CA LYS A 264 -5.54 -14.49 17.74
C LYS A 264 -5.36 -13.23 18.59
N TYR A 265 -6.39 -12.41 18.72
CA TYR A 265 -6.35 -11.17 19.48
C TYR A 265 -5.84 -11.39 20.91
N LYS A 266 -6.35 -12.40 21.62
CA LYS A 266 -5.92 -12.70 23.00
C LYS A 266 -4.43 -13.00 23.12
N ALA A 267 -3.79 -13.61 22.11
CA ALA A 267 -2.39 -14.00 22.11
C ALA A 267 -1.47 -12.95 21.45
N CYS A 268 -1.98 -11.73 21.33
CA CYS A 268 -1.31 -10.62 20.64
C CYS A 268 -1.70 -9.31 21.33
N CYS A 269 -2.47 -8.43 20.67
CA CYS A 269 -2.85 -7.15 21.27
C CYS A 269 -3.73 -7.26 22.53
N GLY A 270 -4.39 -8.40 22.77
CA GLY A 270 -5.14 -8.67 24.00
C GLY A 270 -4.28 -9.04 25.22
N GLU A 271 -2.98 -9.32 25.02
CA GLU A 271 -1.99 -9.60 26.07
C GLU A 271 -1.08 -8.38 26.35
N ARG A 272 -1.05 -7.40 25.45
CA ARG A 272 -0.18 -6.23 25.58
C ARG A 272 -0.74 -5.26 26.61
N THR A 273 0.04 -4.94 27.63
CA THR A 273 -0.28 -3.93 28.66
C THR A 273 -0.23 -2.51 28.11
N THR A 274 0.58 -2.29 27.07
CA THR A 274 0.62 -1.04 26.30
C THR A 274 -0.17 -1.19 25.00
N PRO A 275 -1.08 -0.26 24.68
CA PRO A 275 -1.77 -0.27 23.41
C PRO A 275 -0.73 -0.15 22.28
N TYR A 276 -0.77 -1.07 21.30
CA TYR A 276 0.00 -0.98 20.04
C TYR A 276 -0.37 0.26 19.19
N PHE A 277 -1.21 1.16 19.73
CA PHE A 277 -1.87 2.27 19.05
C PHE A 277 -0.95 3.47 18.82
N ALA A 278 0.36 3.39 19.05
CA ALA A 278 1.30 4.43 18.65
C ALA A 278 2.68 3.87 18.29
N PRO A 279 3.12 3.95 17.04
CA PRO A 279 4.41 4.54 16.76
C PRO A 279 4.22 6.06 16.86
N THR A 280 4.86 6.65 17.87
CA THR A 280 5.09 8.08 18.00
C THR A 280 5.59 8.65 16.68
N PHE A 281 4.73 9.37 15.97
CA PHE A 281 5.18 10.35 15.00
C PHE A 281 5.77 11.48 15.83
N VAL A 282 7.08 11.45 16.07
CA VAL A 282 7.79 12.71 16.31
C VAL A 282 7.92 13.30 14.92
N ALA A 283 6.97 14.15 14.54
CA ALA A 283 7.19 15.05 13.43
C ALA A 283 8.47 15.84 13.74
N ARG A 284 9.52 15.59 12.97
CA ARG A 284 10.59 16.54 12.73
C ARG A 284 10.59 16.83 11.25
#